data_AF-A0A136JRK2-F1
#
_entry.id   AF-A0A136JRK2-F1
#
_cell.length_a   1.000
_cell.length_b   1.000
_cell.length_c   1.000
_cell.angle_alpha   90.00
_cell.angle_beta   90.00
_cell.angle_gamma   90.00
#
_symmetry.space_group_name_H-M   'P 1'
#
loop_
_entity.id
_entity.type
_entity.pdbx_description
1 polymer ?
#
loop_
_entity_poly.entity_id
_entity_poly.type
_entity_poly.pdbx_seq_one_letter_code
_entity_poly.pdbx_strand_id
1 'polypeptide(L)'
;MIENSEINWLVSERANADTKQPYTINKTGRNIINYETDMLLKRQFTGDTTQCLHFETFNKIRFSTLIKNAEEWLYFAEIAKTEKSFLFLPVIGTYSIGYATDGLTYNYHNKKESWKNNLLVLKELRQRELFSLPIIIYFTVRLLKSLLK
;
A
#
# COMPACT_ATOMS: atom_id res chain seq x y z
N MET A 1 -15.17 14.45 -14.82
CA MET A 1 -14.26 14.95 -15.85
C MET A 1 -12.96 15.35 -15.16
N ILE A 2 -11.98 14.43 -15.13
CA ILE A 2 -10.63 14.68 -14.60
C ILE A 2 -9.77 14.93 -15.83
N GLU A 3 -10.02 16.04 -16.52
CA GLU A 3 -9.44 16.29 -17.84
C GLU A 3 -8.13 17.08 -17.80
N ASN A 4 -7.54 17.29 -16.61
CA ASN A 4 -6.31 18.10 -16.48
C ASN A 4 -5.43 17.75 -15.27
N SER A 5 -5.59 16.58 -14.64
CA SER A 5 -4.65 16.20 -13.58
C SER A 5 -3.47 15.44 -14.17
N GLU A 6 -2.25 15.94 -13.98
CA GLU A 6 -0.99 15.21 -14.19
C GLU A 6 -0.86 13.96 -13.29
N ILE A 7 -1.90 13.62 -12.52
CA ILE A 7 -1.92 12.53 -11.56
C ILE A 7 -2.17 11.21 -12.29
N ASN A 8 -1.18 10.31 -12.22
CA ASN A 8 -1.19 9.03 -12.91
C ASN A 8 -1.77 7.88 -12.05
N TRP A 9 -2.24 8.19 -10.84
CA TRP A 9 -2.71 7.21 -9.86
C TRP A 9 -4.02 7.69 -9.23
N LEU A 10 -5.11 6.98 -9.52
CA LEU A 10 -6.45 7.32 -9.07
C LEU A 10 -7.03 6.22 -8.19
N VAL A 11 -7.50 6.61 -7.01
CA VAL A 11 -8.07 5.70 -6.02
C VAL A 11 -9.50 6.13 -5.70
N SER A 12 -10.42 5.18 -5.71
CA SER A 12 -11.81 5.38 -5.33
C SER A 12 -12.18 4.54 -4.10
N GLU A 13 -13.37 4.75 -3.55
CA GLU A 13 -13.84 3.96 -2.41
C GLU A 13 -14.14 2.52 -2.83
N ARG A 14 -13.73 1.60 -1.95
CA ARG A 14 -14.19 0.21 -1.99
C ARG A 14 -15.23 0.04 -0.89
N ALA A 15 -16.36 -0.60 -1.20
CA ALA A 15 -17.42 -0.84 -0.24
C ALA A 15 -17.78 -2.33 -0.13
N ASN A 16 -18.40 -2.70 1.00
CA ASN A 16 -19.02 -4.01 1.15
C ASN A 16 -20.21 -4.13 0.18
N ALA A 17 -20.30 -5.23 -0.55
CA ALA A 17 -21.37 -5.42 -1.54
C ALA A 17 -22.77 -5.50 -0.90
N ASP A 18 -22.87 -6.06 0.30
CA ASP A 18 -24.15 -6.30 0.98
C ASP A 18 -24.60 -5.07 1.79
N THR A 19 -23.71 -4.51 2.62
CA THR A 19 -24.03 -3.42 3.53
C THR A 19 -23.79 -2.03 2.94
N LYS A 20 -23.10 -1.96 1.78
CA LYS A 20 -22.66 -0.71 1.12
C LYS A 20 -21.74 0.17 1.98
N GLN A 21 -21.25 -0.33 3.12
CA GLN A 21 -20.34 0.40 3.99
C GLN A 21 -18.95 0.48 3.33
N PRO A 22 -18.32 1.67 3.30
CA PRO A 22 -16.98 1.82 2.73
C PRO A 22 -15.93 1.16 3.62
N TYR A 23 -14.98 0.47 2.99
CA TYR A 23 -13.74 -0.02 3.60
C TYR A 23 -12.64 1.03 3.58
N THR A 24 -12.73 1.99 2.67
CA THR A 24 -11.77 3.09 2.55
C THR A 24 -12.04 4.15 3.61
N ILE A 25 -10.99 4.58 4.31
CA ILE A 25 -11.06 5.61 5.35
C ILE A 25 -10.06 6.71 4.98
N ASN A 26 -10.55 7.94 4.81
CA ASN A 26 -9.71 9.13 4.61
C ASN A 26 -9.90 10.14 5.75
N LYS A 27 -8.89 10.27 6.61
CA LYS A 27 -8.84 11.23 7.73
C LYS A 27 -8.02 12.49 7.41
N THR A 28 -7.51 12.62 6.19
CA THR A 28 -6.66 13.76 5.81
C THR A 28 -7.47 15.02 5.51
N GLY A 29 -8.77 14.89 5.21
CA GLY A 29 -9.63 15.98 4.73
C GLY A 29 -9.29 16.49 3.32
N ARG A 30 -8.43 15.78 2.58
CA ARG A 30 -7.94 16.16 1.24
C ARG A 30 -8.21 15.05 0.23
N ASN A 31 -8.25 15.41 -1.05
CA ASN A 31 -8.37 14.44 -2.16
C ASN A 31 -7.01 14.02 -2.72
N ILE A 32 -5.95 14.80 -2.54
CA ILE A 32 -4.60 14.38 -2.93
C ILE A 32 -3.94 13.78 -1.70
N ILE A 33 -3.61 12.49 -1.78
CA ILE A 33 -3.09 11.71 -0.66
C ILE A 33 -1.65 11.33 -0.96
N ASN A 34 -0.74 11.64 -0.04
CA ASN A 34 0.65 11.20 -0.18
C ASN A 34 0.82 9.77 0.36
N TYR A 35 1.33 8.87 -0.48
CA TYR A 35 1.44 7.46 -0.11
C TYR A 35 2.36 7.24 1.09
N GLU A 36 3.57 7.81 1.05
CA GLU A 36 4.58 7.57 2.09
C GLU A 36 4.23 8.18 3.45
N THR A 37 3.61 9.34 3.46
CA THR A 37 3.35 10.09 4.69
C THR A 37 1.94 9.86 5.22
N ASP A 38 0.91 10.07 4.40
CA ASP A 38 -0.48 10.00 4.85
C ASP A 38 -0.93 8.54 5.02
N MET A 39 -0.52 7.64 4.12
CA MET A 39 -0.91 6.22 4.18
C MET A 39 0.07 5.35 4.96
N LEU A 40 1.36 5.32 4.60
CA LEU A 40 2.35 4.43 5.23
C LEU A 40 2.67 4.82 6.68
N LEU A 41 3.09 6.08 6.89
CA LEU A 41 3.60 6.53 8.18
C LEU A 41 2.48 6.92 9.15
N LYS A 42 1.60 7.86 8.75
CA LYS A 42 0.58 8.44 9.65
C LYS A 42 -0.71 7.64 9.74
N ARG A 43 -0.97 6.71 8.82
CA ARG A 43 -2.22 5.93 8.77
C ARG A 43 -3.48 6.80 8.72
N GLN A 44 -3.39 7.99 8.11
CA GLN A 44 -4.53 8.88 7.89
C GLN A 44 -5.37 8.47 6.68
N PHE A 45 -4.82 7.66 5.77
CA PHE A 45 -5.57 6.98 4.73
C PHE A 45 -5.41 5.46 4.89
N THR A 46 -6.52 4.72 4.82
CA THR A 46 -6.54 3.25 4.83
C THR A 46 -7.50 2.77 3.76
N GLY A 47 -7.11 1.76 2.99
CA GLY A 47 -7.92 1.18 1.92
C GLY A 47 -7.08 0.51 0.86
N ASP A 48 -7.74 0.01 -0.17
CA ASP A 48 -7.10 -0.57 -1.35
C ASP A 48 -6.75 0.54 -2.35
N THR A 49 -5.45 0.77 -2.51
CA THR A 49 -4.91 1.83 -3.39
C THR A 49 -4.38 1.27 -4.72
N THR A 50 -4.71 0.04 -5.09
CA THR A 50 -4.26 -0.57 -6.38
C THR A 50 -5.01 -0.05 -7.61
N GLN A 51 -5.97 0.84 -7.41
CA GLN A 51 -6.89 1.27 -8.45
C GLN A 51 -6.20 2.20 -9.46
N CYS A 52 -6.61 2.07 -10.72
CA CYS A 52 -6.31 2.97 -11.83
C CYS A 52 -4.91 3.62 -11.80
N LEU A 53 -3.88 2.79 -12.05
CA LEU A 53 -2.52 3.22 -12.33
C LEU A 53 -2.33 3.39 -13.84
N HIS A 54 -1.77 4.52 -14.27
CA HIS A 54 -1.48 4.77 -15.68
C HIS A 54 -0.49 3.72 -16.21
N PHE A 55 -0.95 2.86 -17.12
CA PHE A 55 -0.23 1.66 -17.53
C PHE A 55 1.17 1.99 -18.07
N GLU A 56 1.29 2.96 -18.98
CA GLU A 56 2.58 3.31 -19.59
C GLU A 56 3.62 3.78 -18.56
N THR A 57 3.15 4.41 -17.48
CA THR A 57 4.00 4.92 -16.39
C THR A 57 4.48 3.80 -15.48
N PHE A 58 3.64 2.79 -15.21
CA PHE A 58 3.89 1.79 -14.18
C PHE A 58 4.04 0.35 -14.71
N ASN A 59 4.05 0.13 -16.03
CA ASN A 59 4.11 -1.19 -16.65
C ASN A 59 5.38 -2.00 -16.34
N LYS A 60 6.42 -1.42 -15.76
CA LYS A 60 7.66 -2.11 -15.34
C LYS A 60 7.66 -2.55 -13.88
N ILE A 61 6.79 -1.97 -13.05
CA ILE A 61 6.74 -2.25 -11.61
C ILE A 61 6.08 -3.61 -11.39
N ARG A 62 6.69 -4.45 -10.56
CA ARG A 62 6.21 -5.81 -10.25
C ARG A 62 6.28 -6.08 -8.75
N PHE A 63 5.29 -6.84 -8.26
CA PHE A 63 5.35 -7.41 -6.91
C PHE A 63 6.61 -8.26 -6.73
N SER A 64 7.10 -8.32 -5.50
CA SER A 64 8.21 -9.22 -5.16
C SER A 64 7.73 -10.67 -5.25
N THR A 65 8.49 -11.52 -5.92
CA THR A 65 8.26 -12.96 -5.93
C THR A 65 8.90 -13.68 -4.73
N LEU A 66 9.76 -12.99 -3.97
CA LEU A 66 10.49 -13.54 -2.83
C LEU A 66 9.77 -13.30 -1.50
N ILE A 67 8.95 -12.26 -1.43
CA ILE A 67 8.29 -11.80 -0.21
C ILE A 67 6.80 -12.07 -0.34
N LYS A 68 6.29 -13.03 0.42
CA LYS A 68 4.85 -13.33 0.41
C LYS A 68 4.02 -12.36 1.26
N ASN A 69 4.66 -11.69 2.21
CA ASN A 69 4.00 -10.77 3.12
C ASN A 69 4.67 -9.40 3.04
N ALA A 70 3.85 -8.41 2.72
CA ALA A 70 4.23 -7.05 2.46
C ALA A 70 4.86 -6.76 1.09
N GLU A 71 4.62 -7.62 0.10
CA GLU A 71 4.92 -7.32 -1.31
C GLU A 71 4.25 -6.03 -1.78
N GLU A 72 3.02 -5.76 -1.32
CA GLU A 72 2.28 -4.53 -1.62
C GLU A 72 3.04 -3.28 -1.17
N TRP A 73 3.75 -3.36 -0.05
CA TRP A 73 4.48 -2.22 0.52
C TRP A 73 5.67 -1.86 -0.36
N LEU A 74 6.32 -2.88 -0.92
CA LEU A 74 7.41 -2.69 -1.88
C LEU A 74 6.88 -2.17 -3.21
N TYR A 75 5.79 -2.76 -3.70
CA TYR A 75 5.15 -2.38 -4.96
C TYR A 75 4.76 -0.90 -4.96
N PHE A 76 4.06 -0.45 -3.92
CA PHE A 76 3.64 0.95 -3.83
C PHE A 76 4.78 1.90 -3.44
N ALA A 77 5.80 1.45 -2.71
CA ALA A 77 7.02 2.24 -2.52
C ALA A 77 7.74 2.50 -3.86
N GLU A 78 7.72 1.53 -4.78
CA GLU A 78 8.27 1.69 -6.13
C GLU A 78 7.43 2.67 -6.96
N ILE A 79 6.09 2.60 -6.88
CA ILE A 79 5.19 3.60 -7.48
C ILE A 79 5.50 4.99 -6.93
N ALA A 80 5.67 5.11 -5.61
CA ALA A 80 5.92 6.39 -4.93
C ALA A 80 7.25 7.06 -5.30
N LYS A 81 8.20 6.34 -5.95
CA LYS A 81 9.40 6.97 -6.54
C LYS A 81 9.05 7.85 -7.74
N THR A 82 8.06 7.45 -8.52
CA THR A 82 7.61 8.17 -9.72
C THR A 82 6.46 9.12 -9.37
N GLU A 83 5.49 8.64 -8.59
CA GLU A 83 4.25 9.35 -8.28
C GLU A 83 3.98 9.26 -6.77
N LYS A 84 4.40 10.29 -6.01
CA LYS A 84 4.33 10.29 -4.55
C LYS A 84 2.91 10.35 -4.01
N SER A 85 1.96 10.82 -4.82
CA SER A 85 0.59 11.09 -4.38
C SER A 85 -0.42 10.54 -5.35
N PHE A 86 -1.59 10.15 -4.84
CA PHE A 86 -2.72 9.73 -5.66
C PHE A 86 -3.91 10.64 -5.45
N LEU A 87 -4.77 10.68 -6.46
CA LEU A 87 -6.06 11.35 -6.38
C LEU A 87 -7.08 10.37 -5.81
N PHE A 88 -7.56 10.66 -4.62
CA PHE A 88 -8.69 9.98 -4.01
C PHE A 88 -10.01 10.61 -4.44
N LEU A 89 -10.93 9.77 -4.90
CA LEU A 89 -12.32 10.13 -5.20
C LEU A 89 -13.24 9.46 -4.18
N PRO A 90 -14.04 10.22 -3.40
CA PRO A 90 -15.00 9.67 -2.45
C PRO A 90 -16.26 9.18 -3.18
N VAL A 91 -16.06 8.28 -4.14
CA VAL A 91 -17.09 7.60 -4.91
C VAL A 91 -16.80 6.11 -4.85
N ILE A 92 -17.84 5.29 -4.69
CA ILE A 92 -17.68 3.85 -4.67
C ILE A 92 -17.38 3.37 -6.09
N GLY A 93 -16.14 2.99 -6.37
CA GLY A 93 -15.74 2.38 -7.65
C GLY A 93 -15.80 0.86 -7.63
N THR A 94 -15.70 0.25 -6.44
CA THR A 94 -15.65 -1.22 -6.31
C THR A 94 -16.50 -1.71 -5.15
N TYR A 95 -17.36 -2.70 -5.39
CA TYR A 95 -18.02 -3.47 -4.35
C TYR A 95 -17.30 -4.81 -4.15
N SER A 96 -17.14 -5.24 -2.90
CA SER A 96 -16.56 -6.55 -2.60
C SER A 96 -17.24 -7.20 -1.40
N ILE A 97 -17.30 -8.53 -1.39
CA ILE A 97 -17.87 -9.32 -0.28
C ILE A 97 -16.77 -9.64 0.77
N GLY A 98 -15.66 -8.90 0.75
CA GLY A 98 -14.44 -9.21 1.51
C GLY A 98 -13.54 -10.22 0.79
N TYR A 99 -12.47 -10.65 1.47
CA TYR A 99 -11.65 -11.79 1.05
C TYR A 99 -12.19 -13.05 1.74
N ALA A 100 -12.17 -14.20 1.05
CA ALA A 100 -12.38 -15.48 1.74
C ALA A 100 -11.36 -15.62 2.88
N THR A 101 -11.70 -16.33 3.96
CA THR A 101 -10.78 -16.61 5.09
C THR A 101 -9.43 -17.18 4.65
N ASP A 102 -9.43 -17.81 3.47
CA ASP A 102 -8.34 -18.54 2.84
C ASP A 102 -7.47 -17.60 1.99
N GLY A 103 -7.94 -16.36 1.78
CA GLY A 103 -7.34 -15.35 0.95
C GLY A 103 -6.42 -14.40 1.72
N LEU A 104 -5.12 -14.51 1.41
CA LEU A 104 -4.23 -13.38 1.15
C LEU A 104 -3.49 -12.69 2.32
N THR A 105 -3.38 -13.29 3.50
CA THR A 105 -2.28 -12.92 4.39
C THR A 105 -1.69 -14.17 5.02
N TYR A 106 -0.47 -14.52 4.62
CA TYR A 106 0.25 -15.60 5.26
C TYR A 106 0.49 -15.19 6.72
N ASN A 107 -0.24 -15.77 7.66
CA ASN A 107 0.01 -15.50 9.06
C ASN A 107 1.31 -16.21 9.45
N TYR A 108 2.33 -15.44 9.87
CA TYR A 108 3.58 -16.05 10.34
C TYR A 108 3.28 -16.99 11.50
N HIS A 109 3.80 -18.21 11.44
CA HIS A 109 3.56 -19.21 12.48
C HIS A 109 4.49 -19.01 13.68
N ASN A 110 5.60 -18.29 13.51
CA ASN A 110 6.56 -18.01 14.58
C ASN A 110 7.32 -16.68 14.37
N LYS A 111 7.97 -16.18 15.44
CA LYS A 111 8.78 -14.94 15.41
C LYS A 111 9.92 -14.99 14.40
N LYS A 112 10.54 -16.17 14.23
CA LYS A 112 11.70 -16.37 13.33
C LYS A 112 11.33 -16.14 11.87
N GLU A 113 10.16 -16.59 11.44
CA GLU A 113 9.63 -16.35 10.10
C GLU A 113 9.36 -14.87 9.84
N SER A 114 8.73 -14.19 10.79
CA SER A 114 8.48 -12.73 10.72
C SER A 114 9.80 -11.95 10.60
N TRP A 115 10.80 -12.31 11.42
CA TRP A 115 12.14 -11.74 11.36
C TRP A 115 12.83 -11.96 10.02
N LYS A 116 12.83 -13.20 9.54
CA LYS A 116 13.41 -13.56 8.23
C LYS A 116 12.75 -12.77 7.10
N ASN A 117 11.42 -12.67 7.09
CA ASN A 117 10.70 -11.90 6.06
C ASN A 117 11.04 -10.41 6.15
N ASN A 118 11.07 -9.81 7.35
CA ASN A 118 11.42 -8.39 7.48
C ASN A 118 12.85 -8.10 7.00
N LEU A 119 13.81 -8.99 7.26
CA LEU A 119 15.17 -8.86 6.71
C LEU A 119 15.19 -8.98 5.17
N LEU A 120 14.38 -9.87 4.59
CA LEU A 120 14.22 -9.95 3.14
C LEU A 120 13.63 -8.66 2.56
N VAL A 121 12.64 -8.07 3.23
CA VAL A 121 12.07 -6.78 2.82
C VAL A 121 13.13 -5.69 2.83
N LEU A 122 13.94 -5.57 3.89
CA LEU A 122 15.04 -4.59 3.93
C LEU A 122 16.06 -4.82 2.81
N LYS A 123 16.39 -6.08 2.52
CA LYS A 123 17.30 -6.43 1.43
C LYS A 123 16.75 -5.98 0.09
N GLU A 124 15.46 -6.20 -0.17
CA GLU A 124 14.81 -5.75 -1.41
C GLU A 124 14.67 -4.23 -1.51
N LEU A 125 14.31 -3.54 -0.41
CA LEU A 125 14.32 -2.07 -0.37
C LEU A 125 15.68 -1.51 -0.80
N ARG A 126 16.77 -2.14 -0.35
CA ARG A 126 18.12 -1.78 -0.75
C ARG A 126 18.41 -2.07 -2.21
N GLN A 127 18.08 -3.27 -2.68
CA GLN A 127 18.35 -3.68 -4.07
C GLN A 127 17.57 -2.84 -5.09
N ARG A 128 16.36 -2.41 -4.74
CA ARG A 128 15.49 -1.58 -5.59
C ARG A 128 15.64 -0.07 -5.34
N GLU A 129 16.55 0.31 -4.43
CA GLU A 129 16.80 1.71 -4.05
C GLU A 129 15.50 2.45 -3.65
N LEU A 130 14.68 1.81 -2.81
CA LEU A 130 13.38 2.33 -2.34
C LEU A 130 13.50 3.03 -0.98
N PHE A 131 14.68 3.54 -0.62
CA PHE A 131 14.88 4.18 0.67
C PHE A 131 14.50 5.66 0.62
N SER A 132 13.36 5.99 1.19
CA SER A 132 13.01 7.34 1.62
C SER A 132 12.97 7.41 3.15
N LEU A 133 13.08 8.61 3.72
CA LEU A 133 13.02 8.78 5.17
C LEU A 133 11.73 8.20 5.79
N PRO A 134 10.52 8.43 5.23
CA PRO A 134 9.31 7.80 5.74
C PRO A 134 9.34 6.27 5.67
N ILE A 135 9.85 5.70 4.57
CA ILE A 135 9.98 4.25 4.40
C ILE A 135 10.94 3.67 5.44
N ILE A 136 12.09 4.30 5.68
CA ILE A 136 13.05 3.87 6.70
C ILE A 136 12.40 3.86 8.08
N ILE A 137 11.75 4.97 8.47
CA ILE A 137 11.06 5.07 9.76
C ILE A 137 10.02 3.96 9.88
N TYR A 138 9.21 3.76 8.84
CA TYR A 138 8.16 2.75 8.82
C TYR A 138 8.72 1.33 9.04
N PHE A 139 9.73 0.94 8.25
CA PHE A 139 10.30 -0.40 8.34
C PHE A 139 11.11 -0.63 9.62
N THR A 140 11.76 0.40 10.17
CA THR A 140 12.39 0.32 11.50
C THR A 140 11.35 0.07 12.59
N VAL A 141 10.25 0.83 12.61
CA VAL A 141 9.17 0.61 13.58
C VAL A 141 8.57 -0.79 13.44
N ARG A 142 8.40 -1.26 12.20
CA ARG A 142 7.90 -2.62 11.93
C ARG A 142 8.83 -3.70 12.47
N LEU A 143 10.15 -3.56 12.29
CA LEU A 143 11.14 -4.49 12.85
C LEU A 143 11.06 -4.52 14.37
N LEU A 144 11.02 -3.36 15.02
CA LEU A 144 10.91 -3.27 16.48
C LEU A 144 9.63 -3.95 16.99
N LYS A 145 8.48 -3.73 16.32
CA LYS A 145 7.23 -4.42 16.66
C LYS A 145 7.32 -5.94 16.54
N SER A 146 8.13 -6.45 15.62
CA SER A 146 8.34 -7.90 15.47
C SER A 146 9.20 -8.53 16.57
N LEU A 147 9.86 -7.74 17.44
CA LEU A 147 10.53 -8.24 18.66
C LEU A 147 9.56 -8.38 19.84
N LEU A 148 8.58 -7.48 19.90
CA LEU A 148 7.64 -7.37 21.02
C LEU A 148 6.51 -8.42 20.94
N LYS A 149 6.15 -8.85 19.73
CA LYS A 149 5.31 -10.04 19.50
C LYS A 149 6.12 -11.30 19.69
#